data_AF-A0A971HB33-F1
#
_entry.id   AF-A0A971HB33-F1
#
_cell.length_a   1.000
_cell.length_b   1.000
_cell.length_c   1.000
_cell.angle_alpha   90.00
_cell.angle_beta   90.00
_cell.angle_gamma   90.00
#
_symmetry.space_group_name_H-M   'P 1'
#
loop_
_entity.id
_entity.type
_entity.pdbx_description
1 polymer ?
#
loop_
_entity_poly.entity_id
_entity_poly.type
_entity_poly.pdbx_seq_one_letter_code
_entity_poly.pdbx_strand_id
1 'polypeptide(L)' 'AVLPKGTGYITDLGMTGAAVSVLGIVPQQSIDNFLGAPPRRYESAGGEGKMECAVFTLDSETGRCLNVEALRIQ' A
#
# COMPACT_ATOMS: atom_id res chain seq x y z
N ALA A 1 7.98 3.81 12.00
CA ALA A 1 8.73 4.48 13.08
C ALA A 1 7.97 4.40 14.40
N VAL A 2 8.66 4.47 15.55
CA VAL A 2 8.03 4.62 16.87
C VAL A 2 8.07 6.09 17.27
N LEU A 3 6.92 6.68 17.59
CA LEU A 3 6.79 8.08 17.99
C LEU A 3 7.15 8.29 19.47
N PRO A 4 7.43 9.54 19.93
CA PRO A 4 7.93 9.82 21.29
C PRO A 4 7.07 9.30 22.45
N LYS A 5 5.79 9.03 22.23
CA LYS A 5 4.86 8.47 23.23
C LYS A 5 4.56 6.97 23.04
N GLY A 6 5.38 6.27 22.25
CA GLY A 6 5.27 4.82 22.05
C GLY A 6 4.25 4.38 21.00
N THR A 7 3.75 5.29 20.15
CA THR A 7 2.85 4.93 19.05
C THR A 7 3.64 4.48 17.84
N GLY A 8 3.34 3.29 17.31
CA GLY A 8 3.85 2.85 16.02
C GLY A 8 3.19 3.64 14.89
N TYR A 9 3.98 4.11 13.93
CA TYR A 9 3.51 4.95 12.84
C TYR A 9 4.13 4.57 11.50
N ILE A 10 3.30 4.56 10.47
CA ILE A 10 3.66 4.49 9.05
C ILE A 10 2.72 5.41 8.28
N THR A 11 3.25 6.21 7.35
CA THR A 11 2.45 7.21 6.63
C THR A 11 1.47 6.57 5.64
N ASP A 12 1.96 5.61 4.87
CA ASP A 12 1.18 4.80 3.94
C ASP A 12 1.78 3.38 3.93
N LEU A 13 0.93 2.37 4.02
CA LEU A 13 1.37 0.97 4.04
C LEU A 13 1.70 0.44 2.63
N GLY A 14 1.08 1.02 1.61
CA GLY A 14 1.03 0.49 0.26
C GLY A 14 -0.20 -0.37 -0.01
N MET A 15 -0.24 -0.95 -1.21
CA MET A 15 -1.34 -1.75 -1.74
C MET A 15 -0.90 -3.20 -1.94
N THR A 16 -1.78 -4.12 -1.55
CA THR A 16 -1.71 -5.54 -1.94
C THR A 16 -2.60 -5.78 -3.16
N GLY A 17 -2.02 -6.22 -4.27
CA GLY A 17 -2.71 -6.32 -5.56
C GLY A 17 -1.73 -6.39 -6.73
N ALA A 18 -2.21 -6.15 -7.95
CA ALA A 18 -1.39 -6.24 -9.17
C ALA A 18 -0.14 -5.34 -9.11
N ALA A 19 1.04 -5.95 -9.29
CA ALA A 19 2.33 -5.27 -9.21
C ALA A 19 2.51 -4.21 -10.31
N VAL A 20 1.98 -4.48 -11.51
CA VAL A 20 2.00 -3.57 -12.65
C VAL A 20 0.60 -3.00 -12.85
N SER A 21 0.35 -1.86 -12.24
CA SER A 21 -0.95 -1.18 -12.28
C SER A 21 -0.81 0.32 -11.99
N VAL A 22 -1.86 1.10 -12.23
CA VAL A 22 -2.00 2.45 -11.69
C VAL A 22 -3.02 2.39 -10.57
N LEU A 23 -2.54 2.31 -9.32
CA LEU A 23 -3.37 2.13 -8.12
C LEU A 23 -4.40 0.98 -8.26
N GLY A 24 -3.98 -0.16 -8.82
CA GLY A 24 -4.82 -1.34 -9.00
C GLY A 24 -5.65 -1.37 -10.28
N ILE A 25 -5.61 -0.31 -11.09
CA ILE A 25 -6.32 -0.20 -12.37
C ILE A 25 -5.40 -0.52 -13.54
N VAL A 26 -5.96 -1.08 -14.62
CA VAL A 26 -5.25 -1.28 -15.89
C VAL A 26 -4.56 0.03 -16.32
N PRO A 27 -3.23 0.07 -16.49
CA PRO A 27 -2.49 1.32 -16.70
C PRO A 27 -3.01 2.19 -17.85
N GLN A 28 -3.42 1.55 -18.95
CA GLN A 28 -3.93 2.25 -20.13
C GLN A 28 -5.13 3.13 -19.83
N GLN A 29 -6.01 2.73 -18.89
CA GLN A 29 -7.18 3.53 -18.55
C GLN A 29 -6.81 4.86 -17.89
N SER A 30 -5.79 4.86 -17.03
CA SER A 30 -5.27 6.10 -16.44
C SER A 30 -4.56 6.96 -17.48
N ILE A 31 -3.77 6.36 -18.37
CA ILE A 31 -3.08 7.07 -19.46
C ILE A 31 -4.11 7.77 -20.35
N ASP A 32 -5.14 7.05 -20.81
CA ASP A 32 -6.19 7.61 -21.67
C ASP A 32 -6.95 8.74 -20.97
N ASN A 33 -7.23 8.60 -19.67
CA ASN A 33 -7.86 9.65 -18.87
C ASN A 33 -7.00 10.92 -18.81
N PHE A 34 -5.68 10.79 -18.60
CA PHE A 34 -4.76 11.92 -18.62
C PHE A 34 -4.63 12.58 -20.00
N LEU A 35 -4.87 11.82 -21.08
CA LEU A 35 -4.87 12.31 -22.46
C LEU A 35 -6.24 12.87 -22.92
N GLY A 36 -7.25 12.87 -22.04
CA GLY A 36 -8.56 13.47 -22.32
C GLY A 36 -9.56 12.55 -23.03
N ALA A 37 -9.34 11.23 -23.01
CA ALA A 37 -10.36 10.28 -23.46
C ALA A 37 -11.63 10.38 -22.59
N PRO A 38 -12.82 10.07 -23.13
CA PRO A 38 -14.05 10.03 -22.35
C PRO A 38 -13.92 9.08 -21.14
N PRO A 39 -14.53 9.41 -20.00
CA PRO A 39 -14.46 8.59 -18.81
C PRO A 39 -15.04 7.19 -19.10
N ARG A 40 -14.32 6.16 -18.63
CA ARG A 40 -14.66 4.75 -18.80
C ARG A 40 -14.77 4.10 -17.43
N ARG A 41 -15.53 3.01 -17.31
CA ARG A 41 -15.55 2.23 -16.07
C ARG A 41 -14.16 1.65 -15.82
N TYR A 42 -13.61 1.83 -14.62
CA TYR A 42 -12.32 1.24 -14.26
C TYR A 42 -12.36 -0.28 -14.25
N GLU A 43 -11.29 -0.89 -14.75
CA GLU A 43 -11.03 -2.31 -14.80
C GLU A 43 -9.81 -2.60 -13.92
N SER A 44 -9.92 -3.62 -13.07
CA SER A 44 -8.81 -4.03 -12.22
C SER A 44 -7.67 -4.59 -13.06
N ALA A 45 -6.43 -4.19 -12.76
CA ALA A 45 -5.25 -4.79 -13.36
C ALA A 45 -5.11 -6.27 -12.90
N GLY A 46 -4.73 -7.14 -13.84
CA GLY A 46 -4.36 -8.53 -13.56
C GLY A 46 -2.84 -8.72 -13.47
N GLY A 47 -2.40 -9.97 -13.55
CA GLY A 47 -0.97 -10.35 -13.54
C GLY A 47 -0.44 -10.69 -12.14
N GLU A 48 0.88 -10.63 -11.99
CA GLU A 48 1.56 -10.92 -10.71
C GLU A 48 1.10 -9.95 -9.61
N GLY A 49 0.79 -10.51 -8.45
CA GLY A 49 0.38 -9.74 -7.29
C GLY A 49 1.57 -9.46 -6.39
N LYS A 50 1.67 -8.23 -5.89
CA LYS A 50 2.56 -7.87 -4.78
C LYS A 50 1.77 -7.71 -3.49
N MET A 51 2.45 -7.79 -2.35
CA MET A 51 1.91 -7.46 -1.04
C MET A 51 2.78 -6.43 -0.35
N GLU A 52 2.14 -5.43 0.23
CA GLU A 52 2.77 -4.44 1.09
C GLU A 52 2.16 -4.57 2.48
N CYS A 53 3.00 -4.70 3.50
CA CYS A 53 2.56 -4.88 4.88
C CYS A 53 3.59 -4.30 5.85
N ALA A 54 3.29 -4.38 7.14
CA ALA A 54 4.18 -3.92 8.19
C ALA A 54 4.03 -4.79 9.43
N VAL A 55 5.14 -5.05 10.10
CA VAL A 55 5.22 -5.78 11.35
C VAL A 55 5.46 -4.79 12.47
N PHE A 56 4.55 -4.77 13.45
CA PHE A 56 4.64 -3.96 14.64
C PHE A 56 4.96 -4.86 15.83
N THR A 57 6.03 -4.55 16.55
CA THR A 57 6.37 -5.22 17.80
C THR A 57 5.83 -4.39 18.95
N LEU A 58 5.07 -5.01 19.85
CA LEU A 58 4.44 -4.35 21.00
C LEU A 58 4.97 -4.93 22.31
N ASP A 59 5.09 -4.07 23.31
CA ASP A 59 5.19 -4.45 24.72
C ASP A 59 3.78 -4.81 25.21
N SER A 60 3.59 -6.04 25.69
CA SER A 60 2.29 -6.55 26.15
C SER A 60 1.82 -5.96 27.48
N GLU A 61 2.72 -5.48 28.33
CA GLU A 61 2.38 -4.89 29.63
C GLU A 61 1.97 -3.43 29.47
N THR A 62 2.73 -2.67 28.68
CA THR A 62 2.51 -1.22 28.54
C THR A 62 1.67 -0.85 27.32
N GLY A 63 1.46 -1.77 26.38
CA GLY A 63 0.80 -1.54 25.10
C GLY A 63 1.58 -0.66 24.12
N ARG A 64 2.83 -0.30 24.45
CA ARG A 64 3.65 0.59 23.64
C ARG A 64 4.30 -0.18 22.48
N CYS A 65 4.41 0.48 21.34
CA CYS A 65 5.14 -0.04 20.21
C CYS A 65 6.65 0.07 20.44
N LEU A 66 7.34 -1.05 20.29
CA LEU A 66 8.79 -1.19 20.42
C LEU A 66 9.50 -1.07 19.07
N ASN A 67 8.86 -1.54 18.00
CA ASN A 67 9.42 -1.49 16.65
C ASN A 67 8.32 -1.46 15.58
N VAL A 68 8.65 -0.87 14.44
CA VAL A 68 7.82 -0.85 13.22
C VAL A 68 8.71 -1.14 12.02
N GLU A 69 8.45 -2.25 11.34
CA GLU A 69 9.17 -2.68 10.14
C GLU A 69 8.21 -2.76 8.96
N ALA A 70 8.54 -2.08 7.85
CA ALA A 70 7.78 -2.22 6.61
C ALA A 70 8.32 -3.43 5.82
N LEU A 71 7.43 -4.24 5.26
CA LEU A 71 7.75 -5.44 4.50
C LEU A 71 7.04 -5.40 3.14
N ARG A 72 7.77 -5.84 2.11
CA ARG A 72 7.25 -6.01 0.76
C ARG A 72 7.49 -7.43 0.29
N ILE A 73 6.45 -8.04 -0.26
CA ILE A 73 6.53 -9.33 -0.94
C ILE A 73 6.21 -9.07 -2.41
N GLN A 74 7.10 -9.50 -3.29
CA GLN A 74 6.95 -9.38 -4.74
C GLN A 74 6.30 -10.63 -5.31
#